data_AF-A0A3A9C8C1-F1
#
_entry.id   AF-A0A3A9C8C1-F1
#
_cell.length_a   1.000
_cell.length_b   1.000
_cell.length_c   1.000
_cell.angle_alpha   90.00
_cell.angle_beta   90.00
_cell.angle_gamma   90.00
#
_symmetry.space_group_name_H-M   'P 1'
#
loop_
_entity.id
_entity.type
_entity.pdbx_description
1 polymer ?
#
loop_
_entity_poly.entity_id
_entity_poly.type
_entity_poly.pdbx_seq_one_letter_code
_entity_poly.pdbx_strand_id
1 'polypeptide(L)' 'MEQLYSIMREFLEVEYHQESLVRILNAIETAYGEDEQGEVKWIVNGIKFYLKDMQTEFRTTVNRLDTYIAERAKKQ' A
#
# COMPACT_ATOMS: atom_id res chain seq x y z
N MET A 1 -23.08 6.81 8.58
CA MET A 1 -21.87 7.58 8.24
C MET A 1 -20.70 7.21 9.13
N GLU A 2 -20.86 7.08 10.45
CA GLU A 2 -19.76 6.73 11.38
C GLU A 2 -19.04 5.41 11.04
N GLN A 3 -19.78 4.33 10.78
CA GLN A 3 -19.17 3.03 10.38
C GLN A 3 -18.32 3.15 9.11
N LEU A 4 -18.73 3.99 8.16
CA LEU A 4 -18.04 4.20 6.90
C LEU A 4 -16.73 4.97 7.10
N TYR A 5 -16.74 5.98 7.98
CA TYR A 5 -15.52 6.66 8.39
C TYR A 5 -14.57 5.76 9.19
N SER A 6 -15.08 4.81 9.97
CA SER A 6 -14.24 3.78 10.62
C SER A 6 -13.52 2.92 9.58
N ILE A 7 -14.26 2.42 8.59
CA ILE A 7 -13.70 1.61 7.50
C ILE A 7 -12.64 2.40 6.72
N MET A 8 -12.89 3.67 6.41
CA MET A 8 -11.90 4.52 5.73
C MET A 8 -10.62 4.71 6.57
N ARG A 9 -10.75 4.83 7.90
CA ARG A 9 -9.59 4.93 8.79
C ARG A 9 -8.77 3.64 8.80
N GLU A 10 -9.43 2.49 8.88
CA GLU A 10 -8.78 1.18 8.79
C GLU A 10 -8.06 1.03 7.45
N PHE A 11 -8.65 1.51 6.35
CA PHE A 11 -8.01 1.51 5.05
C PHE A 11 -6.77 2.43 4.98
N LEU A 12 -6.82 3.59 5.61
CA LEU A 12 -5.66 4.47 5.70
C LEU A 12 -4.49 3.80 6.43
N GLU A 13 -4.77 3.07 7.52
CA GLU A 13 -3.75 2.28 8.24
C GLU A 13 -3.13 1.20 7.36
N VAL A 14 -3.92 0.53 6.51
CA VAL A 14 -3.39 -0.44 5.54
C VAL A 14 -2.45 0.22 4.54
N GLU A 15 -2.78 1.41 4.01
CA GLU A 15 -1.88 2.15 3.10
C GLU A 15 -0.57 2.53 3.82
N TYR A 16 -0.65 3.01 5.07
CA TYR A 16 0.53 3.29 5.89
C TYR A 16 1.41 2.07 6.12
N HIS A 17 0.83 0.90 6.39
CA HIS A 17 1.59 -0.34 6.55
C HIS A 17 2.30 -0.73 5.26
N GLN A 18 1.63 -0.61 4.10
CA GLN A 18 2.24 -0.87 2.80
C GLN A 18 3.42 0.08 2.52
N GLU A 19 3.28 1.37 2.83
CA GLU A 19 4.39 2.33 2.69
C GLU A 19 5.57 2.00 3.62
N SER A 20 5.28 1.60 4.87
CA SER A 20 6.30 1.20 5.84
C SER A 20 7.11 -0.02 5.34
N LEU A 21 6.42 -1.01 4.76
CA LEU A 21 7.06 -2.18 4.16
C LEU A 21 8.00 -1.79 3.01
N VAL A 22 7.61 -0.85 2.15
CA VAL A 22 8.52 -0.33 1.09
C VAL A 22 9.80 0.25 1.70
N ARG A 23 9.68 1.02 2.79
CA ARG A 23 10.85 1.61 3.46
C ARG A 23 11.76 0.54 4.07
N ILE A 24 11.19 -0.48 4.68
CA ILE A 24 11.94 -1.64 5.22
C ILE A 24 12.69 -2.34 4.09
N LEU A 25 12.03 -2.60 2.96
CA LEU A 25 12.64 -3.24 1.80
C LEU A 25 13.78 -2.40 1.19
N ASN A 26 13.65 -1.07 1.17
CA ASN A 26 14.73 -0.18 0.75
C ASN A 26 15.93 -0.24 1.72
N ALA A 27 15.67 -0.31 3.02
CA ALA A 27 16.73 -0.44 4.03
C ALA A 27 17.45 -1.79 3.89
N ILE A 28 16.70 -2.88 3.68
CA ILE A 28 17.25 -4.22 3.40
C ILE A 28 18.14 -4.16 2.16
N GLU A 29 17.66 -3.61 1.03
CA GLU A 29 18.45 -3.52 -0.20
C GLU A 29 19.77 -2.75 0.00
N THR A 30 19.79 -1.75 0.88
CA THR A 30 20.96 -0.91 1.15
C THR A 30 21.93 -1.54 2.15
N ALA A 31 21.46 -2.47 3.00
CA ALA A 31 22.25 -3.05 4.07
C ALA A 31 23.22 -4.17 3.62
N TYR A 32 22.97 -4.80 2.48
CA TYR A 32 23.81 -5.89 1.96
C TYR A 32 24.92 -5.36 1.05
N GLY A 33 26.15 -5.86 1.28
CA GLY A 33 27.35 -5.55 0.49
C GLY A 33 27.32 -6.16 -0.92
N GLU A 34 28.20 -5.69 -1.80
CA GLU A 34 28.21 -6.04 -3.24
C GLU A 34 28.25 -7.56 -3.52
N ASP A 35 28.88 -8.35 -2.65
CA ASP A 35 29.01 -9.82 -2.81
C ASP A 35 27.72 -10.60 -2.46
N GLU A 36 26.83 -10.04 -1.64
CA GLU A 36 25.56 -10.66 -1.20
C GLU A 36 24.33 -10.07 -1.93
N GLN A 37 24.55 -9.09 -2.82
CA GLN A 37 23.49 -8.33 -3.46
C GLN A 37 22.63 -9.14 -4.44
N GLY A 38 23.17 -10.17 -5.10
CA GLY A 38 22.47 -10.81 -6.23
C GLY A 38 21.10 -11.39 -5.85
N GLU A 39 21.07 -12.28 -4.86
CA GLU A 39 19.85 -12.96 -4.43
C GLU A 39 18.94 -12.05 -3.61
N VAL A 40 19.51 -11.28 -2.67
CA VAL A 40 18.75 -10.35 -1.82
C VAL A 40 18.05 -9.28 -2.65
N LYS A 41 18.74 -8.71 -3.65
CA LYS A 41 18.15 -7.70 -4.54
C LYS A 41 17.03 -8.28 -5.39
N TRP A 42 17.18 -9.53 -5.86
CA TRP A 42 16.11 -10.20 -6.61
C TRP A 42 14.87 -10.42 -5.73
N ILE A 43 15.05 -10.92 -4.50
CA ILE A 43 13.95 -11.11 -3.54
C ILE A 43 13.28 -9.77 -3.23
N VAL A 44 14.05 -8.74 -2.87
CA VAL A 44 13.52 -7.41 -2.53
C VAL A 44 12.76 -6.81 -3.69
N ASN A 45 13.28 -6.90 -4.92
CA ASN A 45 12.59 -6.40 -6.10
C ASN A 45 11.31 -7.17 -6.39
N GLY A 46 11.31 -8.49 -6.22
CA GLY A 46 10.10 -9.32 -6.32
C GLY A 46 9.03 -8.88 -5.33
N ILE A 47 9.39 -8.70 -4.06
CA ILE A 47 8.44 -8.25 -3.03
C ILE A 47 7.94 -6.84 -3.34
N LYS A 48 8.81 -5.90 -3.73
CA LYS A 48 8.41 -4.53 -4.12
C LYS A 48 7.44 -4.54 -5.30
N PHE A 49 7.66 -5.42 -6.29
CA PHE A 49 6.77 -5.55 -7.44
C PHE A 49 5.36 -5.97 -7.01
N TYR A 50 5.23 -7.04 -6.23
CA TYR A 50 3.93 -7.50 -5.73
C TYR A 50 3.26 -6.45 -4.82
N LEU A 51 4.03 -5.81 -3.94
CA LEU A 51 3.52 -4.78 -3.04
C LEU A 51 2.97 -3.57 -3.80
N LYS A 52 3.62 -3.19 -4.91
CA LYS A 52 3.15 -2.10 -5.79
C LYS A 52 1.83 -2.44 -6.47
N ASP A 53 1.66 -3.69 -6.92
CA ASP A 53 0.41 -4.15 -7.52
C ASP A 53 -0.72 -4.09 -6.49
N MET A 54 -0.48 -4.62 -5.28
CA MET A 54 -1.43 -4.56 -4.17
C MET A 54 -1.80 -3.11 -3.78
N GLN A 55 -0.83 -2.20 -3.72
CA GLN A 55 -1.08 -0.78 -3.46
C GLN A 55 -1.98 -0.16 -4.53
N THR A 56 -1.79 -0.54 -5.79
CA THR A 56 -2.56 -0.01 -6.92
C THR A 56 -4.02 -0.48 -6.87
N GLU A 57 -4.24 -1.77 -6.63
CA GLU A 57 -5.58 -2.33 -6.47
C GLU A 57 -6.30 -1.75 -5.25
N PHE A 58 -5.58 -1.60 -4.14
CA PHE A 58 -6.10 -1.04 -2.91
C PHE A 58 -6.55 0.42 -3.08
N ARG A 59 -5.68 1.27 -3.66
CA ARG A 59 -6.02 2.67 -3.96
C ARG A 59 -7.20 2.79 -4.91
N THR A 60 -7.31 1.91 -5.90
CA THR A 60 -8.47 1.86 -6.80
C THR A 60 -9.76 1.57 -6.03
N THR A 61 -9.71 0.65 -5.06
CA THR A 61 -10.86 0.31 -4.21
C THR A 61 -11.25 1.46 -3.30
N VAL A 62 -10.28 2.12 -2.66
CA VAL A 62 -10.51 3.32 -1.82
C VAL A 62 -11.15 4.44 -2.64
N ASN A 63 -10.61 4.75 -3.83
CA ASN A 63 -11.16 5.79 -4.70
C ASN A 63 -12.60 5.50 -5.16
N ARG A 64 -12.94 4.24 -5.42
CA ARG A 64 -14.32 3.83 -5.74
C ARG A 64 -15.24 4.02 -4.54
N LEU A 65 -14.77 3.71 -3.34
CA LEU A 65 -15.52 3.96 -2.11
C LEU A 65 -15.76 5.45 -1.91
N ASP A 66 -14.72 6.29 -2.01
CA ASP A 66 -14.83 7.75 -1.89
C ASP A 66 -15.84 8.34 -2.88
N THR A 67 -15.79 7.88 -4.13
CA THR A 67 -16.74 8.29 -5.17
C THR A 67 -18.17 7.92 -4.78
N TYR A 68 -18.40 6.68 -4.32
CA TYR A 68 -19.70 6.22 -3.87
C TYR A 68 -20.24 7.05 -2.69
N ILE A 69 -19.38 7.41 -1.73
CA ILE A 69 -19.73 8.26 -0.60
C ILE A 69 -20.16 9.64 -1.08
N ALA A 70 -19.36 10.26 -1.95
CA ALA A 70 -19.64 11.59 -2.49
C ALA A 70 -20.94 11.63 -3.29
N GLU A 71 -21.21 10.60 -4.10
CA GLU A 71 -22.47 10.48 -4.84
C GLU A 71 -23.68 10.28 -3.92
N ARG A 72 -23.54 9.48 -2.86
CA ARG A 72 -24.61 9.27 -1.89
C ARG A 72 -24.92 10.55 -1.12
N ALA A 73 -23.90 11.32 -0.75
CA ALA A 73 -24.07 12.60 -0.07
C ALA A 73 -24.79 13.64 -0.93
N LYS A 74 -24.61 13.64 -2.25
CA LYS A 74 -25.34 14.52 -3.19
C LYS A 74 -26.81 14.16 -3.38
N LYS A 75 -27.20 12.93 -3.06
CA LYS A 75 -28.57 12.41 -3.20
C LYS A 75 -29.40 12.52 -1.92
N GLN A 76 -28.78 12.92 -0.81
CA GLN A 76 -29.44 13.28 0.46
C GLN A 76 -29.62 14.79 0.53
#